data_AF-A0A2E6M1U5-F1
#
_entry.id   AF-A0A2E6M1U5-F1
#
_cell.length_a   1.000
_cell.length_b   1.000
_cell.length_c   1.000
_cell.angle_alpha   90.00
_cell.angle_beta   90.00
_cell.angle_gamma   90.00
#
_symmetry.space_group_name_H-M   'P 1'
#
loop_
_entity.id
_entity.type
_entity.pdbx_description
1 polymer ?
#
loop_
_entity_poly.entity_id
_entity_poly.type
_entity_poly.pdbx_seq_one_letter_code
_entity_poly.pdbx_strand_id
1 'polypeptide(L)'
;MKQSFEVIADQVAVVLVQTSHPANIGSVARAMKTMGLTQLRLVAPDDFPSARAEWLAAGAEDLLKTAVVYDTFEEAVADCQLVVGTSARLRGLPWPHVAPLEACGAVLSHAEQNAQCALVFGREARGLTNEELRVCHLHTLIPGNPEYSVLNISQAVQVLAYELRTQWLLKTEQYRDFELTPGADQHSVRAHLEFPLMPWDEPMATTEQLEGLYGHLQSSLTKVGFMDDHNTAKIWPRLHRMFQRQKLDQKEVALLRGLCSFLDRQATKE
;
A
#
# COMPACT_ATOMS: atom_id res chain seq x y z
N MET A 1 -6.84 21.85 11.56
CA MET A 1 -5.84 22.11 10.49
C MET A 1 -5.14 20.78 10.23
N LYS A 2 -5.16 20.24 9.01
CA LYS A 2 -4.51 18.95 8.71
C LYS A 2 -2.99 19.12 8.94
N GLN A 3 -2.38 18.34 9.83
CA GLN A 3 -0.93 18.41 10.09
C GLN A 3 -0.14 17.85 8.90
N SER A 4 1.03 18.44 8.60
CA SER A 4 1.95 17.89 7.61
C SER A 4 2.48 16.52 8.06
N PHE A 5 2.90 15.67 7.12
CA PHE A 5 3.46 14.37 7.48
C PHE A 5 4.77 14.51 8.26
N GLU A 6 5.51 15.59 8.06
CA GLU A 6 6.72 15.91 8.83
C GLU A 6 6.42 15.99 10.33
N VAL A 7 5.34 16.68 10.71
CA VAL A 7 4.91 16.75 12.12
C VAL A 7 4.52 15.37 12.65
N ILE A 8 3.87 14.53 11.84
CA ILE A 8 3.52 13.16 12.21
C ILE A 8 4.79 12.30 12.37
N ALA A 9 5.73 12.40 11.43
CA ALA A 9 6.98 11.66 11.43
C ALA A 9 7.85 12.00 12.65
N ASP A 10 7.82 13.25 13.10
CA ASP A 10 8.48 13.72 14.32
C ASP A 10 7.86 13.13 15.61
N GLN A 11 6.73 12.42 15.53
CA GLN A 11 6.12 11.74 16.67
C GLN A 11 6.22 10.21 16.56
N VAL A 12 6.83 9.67 15.50
CA VAL A 12 6.85 8.22 15.24
C VAL A 12 8.29 7.71 15.15
N ALA A 13 8.71 6.99 16.19
CA ALA A 13 9.99 6.31 16.23
C ALA A 13 9.90 4.89 15.65
N VAL A 14 10.82 4.54 14.76
CA VAL A 14 11.09 3.16 14.35
C VAL A 14 12.19 2.62 15.23
N VAL A 15 11.88 1.59 16.03
CA VAL A 15 12.79 1.00 17.01
C VAL A 15 13.23 -0.37 16.53
N LEU A 16 14.53 -0.57 16.34
CA LEU A 16 15.11 -1.86 15.97
C LEU A 16 15.83 -2.48 17.17
N VAL A 17 15.36 -3.66 17.60
CA VAL A 17 15.88 -4.34 18.79
C VAL A 17 16.91 -5.40 18.40
N GLN A 18 18.16 -5.20 18.85
CA GLN A 18 19.28 -6.12 18.67
C GLN A 18 19.40 -6.62 17.24
N THR A 19 19.47 -5.69 16.28
CA THR A 19 19.66 -6.04 14.87
C THR A 19 21.04 -6.63 14.66
N SER A 20 21.10 -7.86 14.12
CA SER A 20 22.37 -8.56 13.95
C SER A 20 23.10 -8.19 12.67
N HIS A 21 22.38 -7.87 11.60
CA HIS A 21 23.01 -7.50 10.34
C HIS A 21 22.94 -5.99 10.08
N PRO A 22 24.08 -5.25 10.02
CA PRO A 22 24.09 -3.81 9.78
C PRO A 22 23.45 -3.41 8.44
N ALA A 23 23.48 -4.31 7.45
CA ALA A 23 22.80 -4.11 6.16
C ALA A 23 21.28 -3.91 6.30
N ASN A 24 20.67 -4.54 7.31
CA ASN A 24 19.26 -4.35 7.59
C ASN A 24 18.98 -2.96 8.16
N ILE A 25 19.87 -2.42 9.00
CA ILE A 25 19.75 -1.06 9.53
C ILE A 25 19.74 -0.04 8.38
N GLY A 26 20.68 -0.17 7.44
CA GLY A 26 20.71 0.67 6.24
C GLY A 26 19.44 0.55 5.39
N SER A 27 18.99 -0.68 5.14
CA SER A 27 17.77 -0.92 4.36
C SER A 27 16.51 -0.39 5.05
N VAL A 28 16.46 -0.44 6.38
CA VAL A 28 15.40 0.17 7.20
C VAL A 28 15.42 1.68 7.06
N ALA A 29 16.58 2.33 7.20
CA ALA A 29 16.69 3.78 7.03
C ALA A 29 16.20 4.22 5.64
N ARG A 30 16.53 3.45 4.59
CA ARG A 30 16.01 3.69 3.24
C ARG A 30 14.49 3.57 3.17
N ALA A 31 13.90 2.52 3.76
CA ALA A 31 12.46 2.32 3.78
C ALA A 31 11.74 3.46 4.52
N MET A 32 12.27 3.87 5.67
CA MET A 32 11.78 5.01 6.46
C MET A 32 11.81 6.30 5.66
N LYS A 33 12.95 6.65 5.08
CA LYS A 33 13.11 7.89 4.30
C LYS A 33 12.21 7.92 3.08
N THR A 34 12.05 6.78 2.40
CA THR A 34 11.12 6.64 1.26
C THR A 34 9.68 6.97 1.67
N MET A 35 9.29 6.61 2.91
CA MET A 35 7.96 6.87 3.44
C MET A 35 7.84 8.20 4.21
N GLY A 36 8.95 8.92 4.41
CA GLY A 36 9.01 10.21 5.11
C GLY A 36 9.17 10.11 6.63
N LEU A 37 9.50 8.94 7.18
CA LEU A 37 9.82 8.77 8.59
C LEU A 37 11.28 9.14 8.86
N THR A 38 11.56 9.73 10.03
CA THR A 38 12.87 10.34 10.32
C THR A 38 13.50 9.84 11.63
N GLN A 39 12.71 9.33 12.57
CA GLN A 39 13.22 8.91 13.88
C GLN A 39 13.58 7.42 13.90
N LEU A 40 14.88 7.12 13.83
CA LEU A 40 15.42 5.77 13.99
C LEU A 40 16.03 5.61 15.40
N ARG A 41 15.60 4.57 16.12
CA ARG A 41 16.15 4.18 17.42
C ARG A 41 16.69 2.75 17.33
N LEU A 42 17.89 2.52 17.83
CA LEU A 42 18.55 1.21 17.82
C LEU A 42 18.78 0.77 19.26
N VAL A 43 18.38 -0.46 19.59
CA VAL A 43 18.61 -1.04 20.92
C VAL A 43 19.69 -2.08 20.82
N ALA A 44 20.85 -1.82 21.41
CA ALA A 44 22.02 -2.70 21.43
C ALA A 44 22.28 -3.42 20.08
N PRO A 45 22.46 -2.69 18.96
CA PRO A 45 22.78 -3.30 17.67
C PRO A 45 24.16 -3.98 17.71
N ASP A 46 24.32 -5.11 16.99
CA ASP A 46 25.56 -5.88 17.01
C ASP A 46 26.73 -5.14 16.34
N ASP A 47 26.46 -4.39 15.27
CA ASP A 47 27.45 -3.60 14.51
C ASP A 47 26.86 -2.25 14.05
N PHE A 48 27.11 -1.19 14.81
CA PHE A 48 26.70 0.17 14.47
C PHE A 48 27.56 1.22 15.21
N PRO A 49 28.03 2.30 14.56
CA PRO A 49 27.89 2.63 13.13
C PRO A 49 28.70 1.68 12.23
N SER A 50 28.22 1.43 11.01
CA SER A 50 28.81 0.45 10.10
C SER A 50 28.79 0.96 8.65
N ALA A 51 29.94 0.87 7.96
CA ALA A 51 30.04 1.22 6.53
C ALA A 51 29.07 0.38 5.67
N ARG A 52 28.72 -0.83 6.13
CA ARG A 52 27.74 -1.68 5.46
C ARG A 52 26.32 -1.14 5.60
N ALA A 53 25.97 -0.57 6.75
CA ALA A 53 24.69 0.10 6.92
C ALA A 53 24.61 1.34 6.00
N GLU A 54 25.67 2.14 5.96
CA GLU A 54 25.74 3.32 5.08
C GLU A 54 25.56 2.95 3.61
N TRP A 55 26.23 1.90 3.13
CA TRP A 55 26.11 1.45 1.74
C TRP A 55 24.66 1.05 1.37
N LEU A 56 23.90 0.44 2.28
CA LEU A 56 22.51 0.02 2.02
C LEU A 56 21.50 1.16 2.18
N ALA A 57 21.84 2.23 2.90
CA ALA A 57 20.95 3.37 3.11
C ALA A 57 20.65 4.15 1.82
N ALA A 58 21.60 4.16 0.87
CA ALA A 58 21.43 4.66 -0.50
C ALA A 58 20.69 6.03 -0.56
N GLY A 59 21.24 7.04 0.11
CA GLY A 59 20.65 8.39 0.22
C GLY A 59 19.90 8.65 1.52
N ALA A 60 19.81 7.67 2.43
CA ALA A 60 19.24 7.81 3.77
C ALA A 60 20.29 7.81 4.90
N GLU A 61 21.53 8.22 4.60
CA GLU A 61 22.64 8.24 5.57
C GLU A 61 22.42 9.29 6.67
N ASP A 62 21.60 10.31 6.41
CA ASP A 62 21.16 11.28 7.41
C ASP A 62 20.42 10.62 8.58
N LEU A 63 19.51 9.67 8.30
CA LEU A 63 18.81 8.92 9.35
C LEU A 63 19.76 8.04 10.16
N LEU A 64 20.83 7.51 9.55
CA LEU A 64 21.84 6.77 10.29
C LEU A 64 22.66 7.69 11.20
N LYS A 65 22.96 8.91 10.75
CA LYS A 65 23.71 9.90 11.55
C LYS A 65 22.90 10.44 12.72
N THR A 66 21.59 10.55 12.58
CA THR A 66 20.68 11.02 13.64
C THR A 66 20.09 9.87 14.47
N ALA A 67 20.40 8.61 14.14
CA ALA A 67 19.91 7.46 14.88
C ALA A 67 20.41 7.50 16.34
N VAL A 68 19.50 7.26 17.27
CA VAL A 68 19.83 7.20 18.70
C VAL A 68 20.01 5.74 19.11
N VAL A 69 21.14 5.44 19.72
CA VAL A 69 21.46 4.10 20.22
C VAL A 69 21.17 4.04 21.72
N TYR A 70 20.43 3.03 22.15
CA TYR A 70 20.07 2.74 23.53
C TYR A 70 20.65 1.40 23.95
N ASP A 71 20.96 1.24 25.23
CA ASP A 71 21.46 -0.01 25.79
C ASP A 71 20.32 -1.00 26.03
N THR A 72 19.15 -0.49 26.43
CA THR A 72 17.98 -1.31 26.77
C THR A 72 16.74 -0.93 25.96
N PHE A 73 15.79 -1.87 25.89
CA PHE A 73 14.56 -1.67 25.16
C PHE A 73 13.66 -0.64 25.85
N GLU A 74 13.63 -0.69 27.18
CA GLU A 74 12.85 0.19 28.05
C GLU A 74 13.24 1.65 27.87
N GLU A 75 14.55 1.96 27.80
CA GLU A 75 15.04 3.32 27.54
C GLU A 75 14.60 3.83 26.17
N ALA A 76 14.61 2.96 25.15
CA ALA A 76 14.27 3.33 23.78
C ALA A 76 12.79 3.66 23.58
N VAL A 77 11.91 3.28 24.51
CA VAL A 77 10.46 3.53 24.45
C VAL A 77 9.92 4.32 25.65
N ALA A 78 10.79 4.78 26.55
CA ALA A 78 10.40 5.40 27.83
C ALA A 78 9.56 6.68 27.68
N ASP A 79 9.74 7.42 26.59
CA ASP A 79 9.02 8.65 26.25
C ASP A 79 7.75 8.41 25.41
N CYS A 80 7.51 7.18 24.95
CA CYS A 80 6.42 6.84 24.06
C CYS A 80 5.11 6.57 24.81
N GLN A 81 4.02 7.23 24.41
CA GLN A 81 2.67 6.95 24.91
C GLN A 81 2.02 5.76 24.19
N LEU A 82 2.47 5.41 22.99
CA LEU A 82 2.03 4.21 22.27
C LEU A 82 3.22 3.39 21.77
N VAL A 83 3.28 2.10 22.15
CA VAL A 83 4.30 1.17 21.70
C VAL A 83 3.63 0.01 20.97
N VAL A 84 3.95 -0.17 19.69
CA VAL A 84 3.43 -1.23 18.83
C VAL A 84 4.55 -2.21 18.51
N GLY A 85 4.45 -3.43 19.03
CA GLY A 85 5.39 -4.51 18.76
C GLY A 85 5.01 -5.33 17.53
N THR A 86 5.98 -5.64 16.67
CA THR A 86 5.77 -6.58 15.56
C THR A 86 6.08 -8.02 15.98
N SER A 87 5.19 -8.96 15.65
CA SER A 87 5.39 -10.39 15.91
C SER A 87 4.82 -11.25 14.80
N ALA A 88 5.58 -12.28 14.39
CA ALA A 88 5.17 -13.28 13.41
C ALA A 88 4.58 -14.57 14.07
N ARG A 89 4.63 -14.70 15.40
CA ARG A 89 4.31 -15.97 16.08
C ARG A 89 3.36 -15.79 17.27
N LEU A 90 2.28 -16.59 17.26
CA LEU A 90 1.27 -16.72 18.31
C LEU A 90 1.67 -17.76 19.38
N ARG A 91 2.86 -17.67 19.98
CA ARG A 91 3.29 -18.69 20.98
C ARG A 91 3.25 -18.16 22.40
N GLY A 92 2.57 -18.89 23.29
CA GLY A 92 2.62 -18.72 24.74
C GLY A 92 1.43 -17.97 25.34
N LEU A 93 1.19 -16.73 24.93
CA LEU A 93 0.14 -15.85 25.46
C LEU A 93 -0.73 -15.31 24.31
N PRO A 94 -2.07 -15.43 24.37
CA PRO A 94 -2.97 -14.88 23.37
C PRO A 94 -3.09 -13.37 23.60
N TRP A 95 -2.09 -12.62 23.16
CA TRP A 95 -2.20 -11.17 23.11
C TRP A 95 -3.17 -10.78 21.98
N PRO A 96 -4.02 -9.76 22.18
CA PRO A 96 -4.85 -9.25 21.10
C PRO A 96 -3.95 -8.67 20.01
N HIS A 97 -3.92 -9.33 18.86
CA HIS A 97 -3.23 -8.83 17.68
C HIS A 97 -4.17 -7.97 16.85
N VAL A 98 -3.63 -6.87 16.34
CA VAL A 98 -4.33 -5.95 15.44
C VAL A 98 -3.71 -6.01 14.06
N ALA A 99 -4.53 -5.84 13.04
CA ALA A 99 -4.04 -5.77 11.67
C ALA A 99 -3.10 -4.56 11.49
N PRO A 100 -2.16 -4.58 10.52
CA PRO A 100 -1.33 -3.41 10.22
C PRO A 100 -2.14 -2.13 10.01
N LEU A 101 -3.31 -2.26 9.35
CA LEU A 101 -4.28 -1.17 9.16
C LEU A 101 -4.69 -0.53 10.51
N GLU A 102 -5.09 -1.35 11.48
CA GLU A 102 -5.54 -0.88 12.79
C GLU A 102 -4.39 -0.33 13.64
N ALA A 103 -3.23 -0.99 13.61
CA ALA A 103 -2.03 -0.56 14.31
C ALA A 103 -1.54 0.82 13.82
N CYS A 104 -1.40 0.98 12.50
CA CYS A 104 -0.99 2.25 11.90
C CYS A 104 -2.05 3.34 12.08
N GLY A 105 -3.34 2.99 12.10
CA GLY A 105 -4.41 3.93 12.42
C GLY A 105 -4.35 4.43 13.85
N ALA A 106 -4.03 3.56 14.81
CA ALA A 106 -3.80 3.94 16.19
C ALA A 106 -2.57 4.86 16.33
N VAL A 107 -1.46 4.52 15.69
CA VAL A 107 -0.24 5.36 15.66
C VAL A 107 -0.53 6.73 15.07
N LEU A 108 -1.21 6.80 13.93
CA LEU A 108 -1.55 8.07 13.29
C LEU A 108 -2.43 8.95 14.20
N SER A 109 -3.45 8.36 14.84
CA SER A 109 -4.35 9.06 15.75
C SER A 109 -3.64 9.64 16.99
N HIS A 110 -2.66 8.92 17.53
CA HIS A 110 -1.86 9.37 18.67
C HIS A 110 -0.82 10.42 18.25
N ALA A 111 -0.12 10.20 17.15
CA ALA A 111 0.83 11.16 16.59
C ALA A 111 0.17 12.51 16.28
N GLU A 112 -1.08 12.51 15.79
CA GLU A 112 -1.84 13.74 15.55
C GLU A 112 -2.12 14.58 16.82
N GLN A 113 -2.11 13.91 17.97
CA GLN A 113 -2.27 14.54 19.29
C GLN A 113 -0.91 14.92 19.90
N ASN A 114 0.17 14.88 19.10
CA ASN A 114 1.56 15.06 19.53
C ASN A 114 1.99 14.05 20.60
N ALA A 115 1.44 12.83 20.55
CA ALA A 115 1.89 11.74 21.39
C ALA A 115 2.99 10.96 20.65
N GLN A 116 4.13 10.80 21.30
CA GLN A 116 5.25 9.99 20.85
C GLN A 116 4.83 8.51 20.77
N CYS A 117 5.05 7.92 19.60
CA CYS A 117 4.72 6.56 19.27
C CYS A 117 5.98 5.78 18.86
N ALA A 118 6.00 4.48 19.13
CA ALA A 118 7.05 3.57 18.69
C ALA A 118 6.47 2.41 17.87
N LEU A 119 7.04 2.17 16.68
CA LEU A 119 6.91 0.94 15.92
C LEU A 119 8.15 0.08 16.18
N VAL A 120 7.99 -1.04 16.87
CA VAL A 120 9.09 -1.87 17.38
C VAL A 120 9.27 -3.14 16.55
N PHE A 121 10.50 -3.35 16.10
CA PHE A 121 10.90 -4.49 15.29
C PHE A 121 11.99 -5.29 16.00
N GLY A 122 11.75 -6.59 16.14
CA GLY A 122 12.67 -7.49 16.83
C GLY A 122 13.80 -8.02 15.95
N ARG A 123 14.59 -8.90 16.57
CA ARG A 123 15.74 -9.59 15.98
C ARG A 123 15.32 -10.40 14.75
N GLU A 124 16.18 -10.48 13.72
CA GLU A 124 15.86 -11.15 12.46
C GLU A 124 15.43 -12.62 12.61
N ALA A 125 16.14 -13.37 13.46
CA ALA A 125 15.90 -14.80 13.63
C ALA A 125 14.85 -15.14 14.70
N ARG A 126 14.61 -14.23 15.66
CA ARG A 126 13.90 -14.52 16.90
C ARG A 126 12.74 -13.59 17.21
N GLY A 127 12.66 -12.44 16.55
CA GLY A 127 11.70 -11.39 16.84
C GLY A 127 11.96 -10.76 18.22
N LEU A 128 10.88 -10.23 18.80
CA LEU A 128 10.87 -9.68 20.15
C LEU A 128 10.75 -10.79 21.19
N THR A 129 11.37 -10.59 22.35
CA THR A 129 11.22 -11.47 23.51
C THR A 129 9.83 -11.29 24.13
N ASN A 130 9.41 -12.23 24.97
CA ASN A 130 8.16 -12.09 25.71
C ASN A 130 8.19 -10.90 26.70
N GLU A 131 9.36 -10.54 27.20
CA GLU A 131 9.54 -9.39 28.09
C GLU A 131 9.36 -8.08 27.31
N GLU A 132 9.96 -7.97 26.13
CA GLU A 132 9.79 -6.82 25.22
C GLU A 132 8.34 -6.70 24.73
N LEU A 133 7.70 -7.83 24.39
CA LEU A 133 6.29 -7.84 23.99
C LEU A 133 5.36 -7.37 25.12
N ARG A 134 5.68 -7.61 26.40
CA ARG A 134 4.86 -7.15 27.53
C ARG A 134 4.86 -5.63 27.71
N VAL A 135 5.91 -4.95 27.27
CA VAL A 135 5.99 -3.48 27.31
C VAL A 135 5.18 -2.86 26.16
N CYS A 136 4.93 -3.60 25.08
CA CYS A 136 4.15 -3.11 23.96
C CYS A 136 2.64 -3.04 24.31
N HIS A 137 1.99 -1.94 23.97
CA HIS A 137 0.54 -1.75 24.16
C HIS A 137 -0.29 -2.50 23.10
N LEU A 138 0.23 -2.58 21.87
CA LEU A 138 -0.39 -3.29 20.76
C LEU A 138 0.63 -4.24 20.12
N HIS A 139 0.13 -5.35 19.59
CA HIS A 139 0.92 -6.25 18.77
C HIS A 139 0.33 -6.31 17.37
N THR A 140 1.17 -6.14 16.36
CA THR A 140 0.76 -6.26 14.96
C THR A 140 1.46 -7.44 14.28
N LEU A 141 0.68 -8.14 13.47
CA LEU A 141 1.14 -9.23 12.62
C LEU A 141 0.90 -8.82 11.18
N ILE A 142 1.95 -8.77 10.37
CA ILE A 142 1.82 -8.58 8.93
C ILE A 142 1.36 -9.91 8.33
N PRO A 143 0.15 -9.99 7.72
CA PRO A 143 -0.31 -11.22 7.10
C PRO A 143 0.62 -11.63 5.96
N GLY A 144 1.10 -12.88 6.00
CA GLY A 144 1.97 -13.46 4.98
C GLY A 144 1.49 -14.85 4.57
N ASN A 145 2.26 -15.53 3.72
CA ASN A 145 2.01 -16.92 3.36
C ASN A 145 2.02 -17.79 4.64
N PRO A 146 0.96 -18.58 4.95
CA PRO A 146 0.95 -19.48 6.11
C PRO A 146 2.13 -20.46 6.18
N GLU A 147 2.71 -20.83 5.04
CA GLU A 147 3.86 -21.74 4.96
C GLU A 147 5.20 -21.02 5.15
N TYR A 148 5.24 -19.71 4.89
CA TYR A 148 6.45 -18.88 4.97
C TYR A 148 6.08 -17.41 5.27
N SER A 149 5.75 -17.13 6.53
CA SER A 149 5.26 -15.82 7.00
C SER A 149 6.35 -14.95 7.63
N VAL A 150 7.62 -15.28 7.44
CA VAL A 150 8.75 -14.56 8.01
C VAL A 150 9.24 -13.51 7.02
N LEU A 151 9.04 -12.23 7.34
CA LEU A 151 9.56 -11.12 6.56
C LEU A 151 10.96 -10.74 7.04
N ASN A 152 11.81 -10.26 6.12
CA ASN A 152 13.01 -9.52 6.52
C ASN A 152 12.58 -8.24 7.28
N ILE A 153 13.36 -7.83 8.28
CA ILE A 153 13.06 -6.68 9.12
C ILE A 153 12.82 -5.39 8.32
N SER A 154 13.62 -5.12 7.28
CA SER A 154 13.45 -3.94 6.42
C SER A 154 12.17 -4.00 5.59
N GLN A 155 11.73 -5.20 5.19
CA GLN A 155 10.46 -5.40 4.49
C GLN A 155 9.28 -5.19 5.44
N ALA A 156 9.38 -5.67 6.69
CA ALA A 156 8.37 -5.44 7.70
C ALA A 156 8.23 -3.94 8.02
N VAL A 157 9.35 -3.23 8.17
CA VAL A 157 9.35 -1.76 8.31
C VAL A 157 8.72 -1.10 7.10
N GLN A 158 9.09 -1.52 5.89
CA GLN A 158 8.56 -0.95 4.66
C GLN A 158 7.03 -1.06 4.57
N VAL A 159 6.46 -2.20 4.96
CA VAL A 159 5.01 -2.42 4.97
C VAL A 159 4.32 -1.49 5.97
N LEU A 160 4.78 -1.41 7.22
CA LEU A 160 4.15 -0.56 8.23
C LEU A 160 4.34 0.94 7.95
N ALA A 161 5.51 1.33 7.44
CA ALA A 161 5.77 2.71 7.05
C ALA A 161 4.92 3.13 5.84
N TYR A 162 4.75 2.23 4.86
CA TYR A 162 3.86 2.45 3.71
C TYR A 162 2.40 2.58 4.16
N GLU A 163 1.94 1.70 5.04
CA GLU A 163 0.57 1.71 5.57
C GLU A 163 0.29 3.03 6.31
N LEU A 164 1.19 3.46 7.20
CA LEU A 164 1.09 4.72 7.91
C LEU A 164 1.03 5.93 6.95
N ARG A 165 1.94 5.99 5.96
CA ARG A 165 1.95 7.07 4.96
C ARG A 165 0.67 7.08 4.13
N THR A 166 0.21 5.93 3.69
CA THR A 166 -0.99 5.78 2.87
C THR A 166 -2.23 6.24 3.64
N GLN A 167 -2.37 5.83 4.90
CA GLN A 167 -3.48 6.28 5.74
C GLN A 167 -3.46 7.80 5.95
N TRP A 168 -2.30 8.40 6.19
CA TRP A 168 -2.19 9.86 6.28
C TRP A 168 -2.58 10.55 4.96
N LEU A 169 -2.10 10.06 3.81
CA LEU A 169 -2.44 10.60 2.49
C LEU A 169 -3.94 10.47 2.17
N LEU A 170 -4.56 9.34 2.52
CA LEU A 170 -5.99 9.13 2.34
C LEU A 170 -6.81 10.06 3.24
N LYS A 171 -6.45 10.18 4.51
CA LYS A 171 -7.12 11.04 5.49
C LYS A 171 -6.98 12.53 5.16
N THR A 172 -5.84 12.92 4.60
CA THR A 172 -5.60 14.31 4.18
C THR A 172 -6.11 14.61 2.78
N GLU A 173 -6.63 13.61 2.05
CA GLU A 173 -7.05 13.65 0.64
C GLU A 173 -5.91 13.94 -0.36
N GLN A 174 -4.66 14.00 0.11
CA GLN A 174 -3.47 14.23 -0.72
C GLN A 174 -3.09 13.03 -1.58
N TYR A 175 -3.66 11.85 -1.33
CA TYR A 175 -3.49 10.70 -2.21
C TYR A 175 -3.99 11.00 -3.64
N ARG A 176 -4.98 11.90 -3.80
CA ARG A 176 -5.51 12.30 -5.12
C ARG A 176 -4.56 13.21 -5.90
N ASP A 177 -3.67 13.90 -5.18
CA ASP A 177 -2.73 14.89 -5.72
C ASP A 177 -1.35 14.28 -6.02
N PHE A 178 -1.18 12.96 -5.82
CA PHE A 178 0.04 12.26 -6.21
C PHE A 178 0.10 12.18 -7.75
N GLU A 179 0.66 13.21 -8.38
CA GLU A 179 0.98 13.20 -9.80
C GLU A 179 1.97 12.07 -10.08
N LEU A 180 1.47 10.96 -10.63
CA LEU A 180 2.32 9.98 -11.30
C LEU A 180 2.88 10.65 -12.56
N THR A 181 4.01 11.35 -12.39
CA THR A 181 4.75 12.09 -13.44
C THR A 181 4.10 13.42 -13.85
N PRO A 182 4.87 14.54 -13.90
CA PRO A 182 4.41 15.77 -14.54
C PRO A 182 4.19 15.50 -16.03
N GLY A 183 2.93 15.55 -16.49
CA GLY A 183 2.57 15.43 -17.92
C GLY A 183 1.83 14.16 -18.35
N ALA A 184 1.47 13.25 -17.42
CA ALA A 184 0.50 12.20 -17.71
C ALA A 184 -0.92 12.73 -17.44
N ASP A 185 -1.83 12.52 -18.41
CA ASP A 185 -3.22 12.99 -18.38
C ASP A 185 -3.90 12.84 -17.00
N GLN A 186 -4.69 13.86 -16.63
CA GLN A 186 -5.47 14.01 -15.39
C GLN A 186 -6.54 12.91 -15.18
N HIS A 187 -6.12 11.65 -15.08
CA HIS A 187 -6.92 10.57 -14.53
C HIS A 187 -6.56 10.43 -13.06
N SER A 188 -7.19 11.28 -12.25
CA SER A 188 -7.22 11.17 -10.78
C SER A 188 -7.30 9.71 -10.38
N VAL A 189 -6.30 9.21 -9.66
CA VAL A 189 -6.35 7.89 -9.04
C VAL A 189 -7.58 7.89 -8.16
N ARG A 190 -8.65 7.21 -8.59
CA ARG A 190 -9.84 7.03 -7.77
C ARG A 190 -9.45 6.12 -6.63
N ALA A 191 -9.02 6.69 -5.50
CA ALA A 191 -9.06 6.04 -4.20
C ALA A 191 -10.53 5.92 -3.73
N HIS A 192 -11.37 5.33 -4.57
CA HIS A 192 -12.55 4.62 -4.11
C HIS A 192 -12.10 3.15 -4.08
N LEU A 193 -11.52 2.75 -2.94
CA LEU A 193 -11.50 1.34 -2.53
C LEU A 193 -12.93 0.92 -2.17
N GLU A 194 -13.86 1.11 -3.10
CA GLU A 194 -15.02 0.25 -3.23
C GLU A 194 -14.58 -0.82 -4.22
N PHE A 195 -13.97 -1.89 -3.69
CA PHE A 195 -14.19 -3.18 -4.31
C PHE A 195 -15.48 -3.70 -3.69
N PRO A 196 -16.65 -3.53 -4.32
CA PRO A 196 -17.70 -4.45 -4.02
C PRO A 196 -17.21 -5.80 -4.53
N LEU A 197 -16.99 -6.74 -3.62
CA LEU A 197 -17.41 -8.12 -3.86
C LEU A 197 -18.93 -8.07 -4.09
N MET A 198 -19.37 -7.52 -5.22
CA MET A 198 -20.71 -7.77 -5.74
C MET A 198 -20.57 -9.12 -6.44
N PRO A 199 -21.12 -10.21 -5.90
CA PRO A 199 -21.33 -11.40 -6.69
C PRO A 199 -22.33 -10.99 -7.77
N TRP A 200 -21.84 -10.71 -8.97
CA TRP A 200 -22.71 -10.68 -10.15
C TRP A 200 -23.27 -12.09 -10.31
N ASP A 201 -24.55 -12.20 -10.69
CA ASP A 201 -25.22 -13.50 -10.89
C ASP A 201 -24.51 -14.37 -11.95
N GLU A 202 -23.62 -13.77 -12.74
CA GLU A 202 -22.80 -14.41 -13.77
C GLU A 202 -21.31 -14.02 -13.65
N PRO A 203 -20.39 -14.90 -14.12
CA PRO A 203 -18.97 -14.58 -14.16
C PRO A 203 -18.66 -13.38 -15.06
N MET A 204 -17.56 -12.68 -14.76
CA MET A 204 -17.02 -11.64 -15.65
C MET A 204 -16.75 -12.21 -17.05
N ALA A 205 -16.97 -11.39 -18.07
CA ALA A 205 -16.63 -11.75 -19.43
C ALA A 205 -15.11 -11.90 -19.59
N THR A 206 -14.68 -12.88 -20.38
CA THR A 206 -13.28 -13.06 -20.72
C THR A 206 -12.81 -11.95 -21.66
N THR A 207 -11.50 -11.72 -21.73
CA THR A 207 -10.90 -10.79 -22.70
C THR A 207 -11.31 -11.12 -24.13
N GLU A 208 -11.38 -12.40 -24.48
CA GLU A 208 -11.83 -12.87 -25.80
C GLU A 208 -13.29 -12.47 -26.09
N GLN A 209 -14.19 -12.64 -25.12
CA GLN A 209 -15.60 -12.24 -25.25
C GLN A 209 -15.74 -10.72 -25.42
N LEU A 210 -14.95 -9.94 -24.68
CA LEU A 210 -14.91 -8.48 -24.78
C LEU A 210 -14.35 -8.02 -26.13
N GLU A 211 -13.25 -8.59 -26.61
CA GLU A 211 -12.69 -8.29 -27.93
C GLU A 211 -13.68 -8.61 -29.06
N GLY A 212 -14.37 -9.75 -28.95
CA GLY A 212 -15.44 -10.13 -29.88
C GLY A 212 -16.60 -9.13 -29.89
N LEU A 213 -17.01 -8.63 -28.71
CA LEU A 213 -18.00 -7.56 -28.62
C LEU A 213 -17.49 -6.26 -29.25
N TYR A 214 -16.26 -5.84 -28.96
CA TYR A 214 -15.70 -4.59 -29.47
C TYR A 214 -15.62 -4.60 -31.00
N GLY A 215 -15.11 -5.68 -31.60
CA GLY A 215 -15.09 -5.81 -33.06
C GLY A 215 -16.49 -5.78 -33.68
N HIS A 216 -17.46 -6.46 -33.06
CA HIS A 216 -18.85 -6.46 -33.54
C HIS A 216 -19.48 -5.08 -33.43
N LEU A 217 -19.36 -4.42 -32.28
CA LEU A 217 -19.90 -3.08 -32.05
C LEU A 217 -19.32 -2.06 -33.02
N GLN A 218 -17.99 -2.07 -33.23
CA GLN A 218 -17.35 -1.19 -34.20
C GLN A 218 -17.93 -1.41 -35.60
N SER A 219 -18.00 -2.67 -36.05
CA SER A 219 -18.55 -3.02 -37.36
C SER A 219 -20.00 -2.60 -37.51
N SER A 220 -20.86 -2.87 -36.51
CA SER A 220 -22.28 -2.52 -36.55
C SER A 220 -22.51 -1.01 -36.60
N LEU A 221 -21.76 -0.23 -35.81
CA LEU A 221 -21.84 1.23 -35.83
C LEU A 221 -21.37 1.84 -37.15
N THR A 222 -20.38 1.23 -37.82
CA THR A 222 -20.01 1.62 -39.18
C THR A 222 -21.11 1.31 -40.19
N LYS A 223 -21.73 0.11 -40.12
CA LYS A 223 -22.79 -0.29 -41.04
C LYS A 223 -24.04 0.60 -40.96
N VAL A 224 -24.43 1.03 -39.77
CA VAL A 224 -25.59 1.94 -39.59
C VAL A 224 -25.25 3.41 -39.90
N GLY A 225 -24.05 3.71 -40.39
CA GLY A 225 -23.61 5.06 -40.75
C GLY A 225 -23.31 5.98 -39.57
N PHE A 226 -23.23 5.45 -38.33
CA PHE A 226 -22.84 6.26 -37.17
C PHE A 226 -21.33 6.56 -37.16
N MET A 227 -20.52 5.62 -37.68
CA MET A 227 -19.08 5.81 -37.87
C MET A 227 -18.66 5.65 -39.33
N ASP A 228 -17.67 6.41 -39.75
CA ASP A 228 -17.06 6.36 -41.08
C ASP A 228 -15.53 6.56 -41.00
N ASP A 229 -14.83 6.50 -42.12
CA ASP A 229 -13.37 6.65 -42.19
C ASP A 229 -12.87 8.00 -41.63
N HIS A 230 -13.71 9.03 -41.64
CA HIS A 230 -13.34 10.38 -41.22
C HIS A 230 -13.49 10.58 -39.71
N ASN A 231 -14.43 9.87 -39.06
CA ASN A 231 -14.76 10.07 -37.65
C ASN A 231 -14.37 8.88 -36.73
N THR A 232 -14.13 7.68 -37.29
CA THR A 232 -13.84 6.45 -36.52
C THR A 232 -12.65 6.63 -35.59
N ALA A 233 -11.57 7.27 -36.07
CA ALA A 233 -10.36 7.51 -35.27
C ALA A 233 -10.60 8.40 -34.03
N LYS A 234 -11.69 9.18 -34.00
CA LYS A 234 -12.06 10.03 -32.85
C LYS A 234 -13.09 9.37 -31.94
N ILE A 235 -14.09 8.69 -32.52
CA ILE A 235 -15.23 8.13 -31.79
C ILE A 235 -14.86 6.79 -31.14
N TRP A 236 -14.17 5.92 -31.89
CA TRP A 236 -13.90 4.55 -31.45
C TRP A 236 -13.05 4.47 -30.17
N PRO A 237 -11.94 5.22 -30.00
CA PRO A 237 -11.16 5.17 -28.77
C PRO A 237 -11.96 5.59 -27.53
N ARG A 238 -12.92 6.52 -27.68
CA ARG A 238 -13.77 7.00 -26.58
C ARG A 238 -14.81 5.95 -26.18
N LEU A 239 -15.47 5.34 -27.16
CA LEU A 239 -16.43 4.26 -26.92
C LEU A 239 -15.74 3.01 -26.34
N HIS A 240 -14.62 2.60 -26.93
CA HIS A 240 -13.84 1.48 -26.43
C HIS A 240 -13.39 1.71 -24.97
N ARG A 241 -12.86 2.90 -24.67
CA ARG A 241 -12.50 3.28 -23.29
C ARG A 241 -13.71 3.32 -22.35
N MET A 242 -14.90 3.69 -22.84
CA MET A 242 -16.13 3.68 -22.03
C MET A 242 -16.50 2.26 -21.62
N PHE A 243 -16.52 1.31 -22.56
CA PHE A 243 -16.83 -0.09 -22.26
C PHE A 243 -15.75 -0.78 -21.43
N GLN A 244 -14.47 -0.47 -21.65
CA GLN A 244 -13.38 -1.00 -20.82
C GLN A 244 -13.45 -0.58 -19.35
N ARG A 245 -14.08 0.56 -19.03
CA ARG A 245 -14.31 0.98 -17.65
C ARG A 245 -15.43 0.18 -16.97
N GLN A 246 -16.30 -0.45 -17.76
CA GLN A 246 -17.39 -1.27 -17.26
C GLN A 246 -16.92 -2.72 -17.14
N LYS A 247 -17.10 -3.32 -15.96
CA LYS A 247 -16.71 -4.72 -15.70
C LYS A 247 -17.82 -5.66 -16.17
N LEU A 248 -18.00 -5.78 -17.48
CA LEU A 248 -19.13 -6.52 -18.05
C LEU A 248 -19.07 -8.02 -17.73
N ASP A 249 -20.23 -8.62 -17.45
CA ASP A 249 -20.40 -10.07 -17.31
C ASP A 249 -20.71 -10.76 -18.66
N GLN A 250 -20.72 -12.10 -18.65
CA GLN A 250 -20.96 -12.90 -19.86
C GLN A 250 -22.34 -12.66 -20.49
N LYS A 251 -23.39 -12.43 -19.68
CA LYS A 251 -24.76 -12.19 -20.18
C LYS A 251 -24.89 -10.79 -20.74
N GLU A 252 -24.28 -9.80 -20.12
CA GLU A 252 -24.23 -8.41 -20.63
C GLU A 252 -23.52 -8.35 -21.98
N VAL A 253 -22.39 -9.05 -22.12
CA VAL A 253 -21.71 -9.18 -23.43
C VAL A 253 -22.61 -9.84 -24.46
N ALA A 254 -23.29 -10.94 -24.11
CA ALA A 254 -24.22 -11.61 -25.02
C ALA A 254 -25.39 -10.70 -25.44
N LEU A 255 -25.94 -9.93 -24.50
CA LEU A 255 -27.01 -8.95 -24.74
C LEU A 255 -26.55 -7.85 -25.70
N LEU A 256 -25.37 -7.28 -25.47
CA LEU A 256 -24.81 -6.23 -26.33
C LEU A 256 -24.46 -6.74 -27.72
N ARG A 257 -23.98 -7.99 -27.84
CA ARG A 257 -23.81 -8.65 -29.16
C ARG A 257 -25.15 -8.88 -29.84
N GLY A 258 -26.19 -9.24 -29.10
CA GLY A 258 -27.57 -9.33 -29.59
C GLY A 258 -28.07 -8.00 -30.15
N LEU A 259 -27.79 -6.88 -29.46
CA LEU A 259 -28.09 -5.53 -29.94
C LEU A 259 -27.33 -5.21 -31.23
N CYS A 260 -26.03 -5.54 -31.31
CA CYS A 260 -25.24 -5.35 -32.53
C CYS A 260 -25.81 -6.15 -33.70
N SER A 261 -26.20 -7.41 -33.48
CA SER A 261 -26.89 -8.22 -34.50
C SER A 261 -28.23 -7.63 -34.92
N PHE A 262 -28.97 -6.99 -34.02
CA PHE A 262 -30.22 -6.30 -34.37
C PHE A 262 -29.92 -5.07 -35.25
N LEU A 263 -28.93 -4.25 -34.90
CA LEU A 263 -28.51 -3.10 -35.68
C LEU A 263 -28.04 -3.50 -37.08
N ASP A 264 -27.23 -4.55 -37.18
CA ASP A 264 -26.77 -5.10 -38.46
C ASP A 264 -27.94 -5.42 -39.40
N ARG A 265 -29.01 -6.04 -38.88
CA ARG A 265 -30.21 -6.40 -39.65
C ARG A 265 -31.02 -5.21 -40.12
N GLN A 266 -31.03 -4.12 -39.35
CA GLN A 266 -31.73 -2.89 -39.76
C GLN A 266 -30.96 -2.16 -40.85
N ALA A 267 -29.62 -2.14 -40.77
CA ALA A 267 -28.76 -1.55 -41.79
C ALA A 267 -28.86 -2.25 -43.16
N THR A 268 -29.34 -3.50 -43.22
CA THR A 268 -29.49 -4.25 -44.48
C THR A 268 -30.87 -4.09 -45.14
N LYS A 269 -31.81 -3.37 -44.53
CA LYS A 269 -33.20 -3.21 -45.02
C LYS A 269 -33.45 -1.90 -45.77
N GLU A 270 -32.43 -1.07 -45.93
CA GLU A 270 -32.39 0.08 -46.85
C GLU A 270 -31.66 -0.30 -48.15
#